data_AF-A0AAX2TLU1-F1
#
_entry.id   AF-A0AAX2TLU1-F1
#
_cell.length_a   1.000
_cell.length_b   1.000
_cell.length_c   1.000
_cell.angle_alpha   90.00
_cell.angle_beta   90.00
_cell.angle_gamma   90.00
#
_symmetry.space_group_name_H-M   'P 1'
#
loop_
_entity.id
_entity.type
_entity.pdbx_description
1 polymer ?
#
loop_
_entity_poly.entity_id
_entity_poly.type
_entity_poly.pdbx_seq_one_letter_code
_entity_poly.pdbx_strand_id
1 'polypeptide(L)'
;TAHRSLRIDSRSRVAVAREPRARDAASPPWESVRDHAFEALSLDAASPVGYVFASALVPVLRPVTAYASASFAPGGGILAGAADLMRRIRGDFKYDPKATVISTPLRDVFEKRHGVCQDFAHVMIAGLRGLGLPAAYVSGYLRTIPPPGQPRLQGADATHAWVSVWCGSELG
;
A
#
# COMPACT_ATOMS: atom_id res chain seq x y z
N THR A 1 4.30 1.98 50.22
CA THR A 1 5.53 1.31 49.75
C THR A 1 5.51 1.31 48.23
N ALA A 2 6.55 1.82 47.56
CA ALA A 2 6.58 1.91 46.11
C ALA A 2 6.68 0.52 45.47
N HIS A 3 5.91 0.26 44.40
CA HIS A 3 6.01 -0.98 43.63
C HIS A 3 7.40 -1.08 42.97
N ARG A 4 8.04 -2.27 43.04
CA ARG A 4 9.38 -2.51 42.49
C ARG A 4 9.39 -3.02 41.05
N SER A 5 8.25 -3.52 40.53
CA SER A 5 8.08 -3.90 39.12
C SER A 5 6.61 -4.01 38.73
N LEU A 6 6.28 -3.71 37.48
CA LEU A 6 5.00 -3.99 36.83
C LEU A 6 5.26 -4.85 35.58
N ARG A 7 4.53 -5.95 35.45
CA ARG A 7 4.56 -6.84 34.28
C ARG A 7 3.14 -7.04 33.78
N ILE A 8 2.93 -6.82 32.48
CA ILE A 8 1.65 -7.02 31.79
C ILE A 8 1.90 -8.03 30.67
N ASP A 9 1.33 -9.22 30.78
CA ASP A 9 1.34 -10.23 29.72
C ASP A 9 -0.03 -10.25 29.04
N SER A 10 -0.07 -9.92 27.75
CA SER A 10 -1.27 -10.07 26.92
C SER A 10 -1.04 -11.15 25.88
N ARG A 11 -1.98 -12.09 25.76
CA ARG A 11 -1.97 -13.13 24.74
C ARG A 11 -3.30 -13.10 24.00
N SER A 12 -3.23 -13.00 22.68
CA SER A 12 -4.41 -13.04 21.82
C SER A 12 -4.18 -14.06 20.71
N ARG A 13 -5.23 -14.80 20.36
CA ARG A 13 -5.26 -15.70 19.21
C ARG A 13 -6.20 -15.09 18.18
N VAL A 14 -5.67 -14.77 17.02
CA VAL A 14 -6.44 -14.23 15.89
C VAL A 14 -6.58 -15.33 14.85
N ALA A 15 -7.81 -15.61 14.43
CA ALA A 15 -8.10 -16.44 13.27
C ALA A 15 -8.58 -15.53 12.14
N VAL A 16 -8.04 -15.73 10.94
CA VAL A 16 -8.41 -14.96 9.74
C VAL A 16 -9.00 -15.93 8.74
N ALA A 17 -10.29 -15.76 8.41
CA ALA A 17 -11.02 -16.59 7.44
C ALA A 17 -11.17 -15.92 6.07
N ARG A 18 -10.41 -14.85 5.79
CA ARG A 18 -10.45 -14.13 4.52
C ARG A 18 -9.88 -15.01 3.40
N GLU A 19 -10.68 -15.27 2.38
CA GLU A 19 -10.19 -15.82 1.13
C GLU A 19 -9.49 -14.73 0.28
N PRO A 20 -8.23 -14.93 -0.12
CA PRO A 20 -7.55 -13.99 -1.00
C PRO A 20 -8.22 -14.01 -2.39
N ARG A 21 -8.63 -12.84 -2.88
CA ARG A 21 -9.05 -12.71 -4.28
C ARG A 21 -7.82 -12.78 -5.19
N ALA A 22 -8.00 -13.41 -6.36
CA ALA A 22 -6.97 -13.39 -7.39
C ALA A 22 -6.70 -11.96 -7.85
N ARG A 23 -5.44 -11.65 -8.18
CA ARG A 23 -5.00 -10.29 -8.54
C ARG A 23 -5.52 -9.84 -9.92
N ASP A 24 -5.93 -10.80 -10.73
CA ASP A 24 -6.53 -10.68 -12.05
C ASP A 24 -8.05 -10.96 -12.04
N ALA A 25 -8.66 -11.05 -10.85
CA ALA A 25 -10.10 -11.20 -10.74
C ALA A 25 -10.84 -10.02 -11.39
N ALA A 26 -12.01 -10.30 -11.95
CA ALA A 26 -12.90 -9.27 -12.48
C ALA A 26 -13.19 -8.21 -11.39
N SER A 27 -13.07 -6.95 -11.77
CA SER A 27 -13.30 -5.80 -10.90
C SER A 27 -13.79 -4.61 -11.73
N PRO A 28 -14.44 -3.62 -11.11
CA PRO A 28 -14.93 -2.45 -11.84
C PRO A 28 -13.82 -1.71 -12.57
N PRO A 29 -14.15 -1.02 -13.68
CA PRO A 29 -13.24 -0.08 -14.33
C PRO A 29 -12.68 0.92 -13.31
N TRP A 30 -11.37 1.18 -13.38
CA TRP A 30 -10.71 2.06 -12.41
C TRP A 30 -11.27 3.49 -12.44
N GLU A 31 -11.77 3.97 -13.59
CA GLU A 31 -12.44 5.27 -13.70
C GLU A 31 -13.75 5.31 -12.92
N SER A 32 -14.54 4.23 -12.96
CA SER A 32 -15.77 4.14 -12.18
C SER A 32 -15.49 4.16 -10.67
N VAL A 33 -14.40 3.51 -10.23
CA VAL A 33 -13.95 3.54 -8.83
C VAL A 33 -13.52 4.96 -8.43
N ARG A 34 -12.74 5.63 -9.29
CA ARG A 34 -12.33 7.03 -9.10
C ARG A 34 -13.56 7.93 -8.95
N ASP A 35 -14.49 7.85 -9.88
CA ASP A 35 -15.66 8.74 -9.93
C ASP A 35 -16.56 8.52 -8.71
N HIS A 36 -16.80 7.25 -8.32
CA HIS A 36 -17.51 6.93 -7.08
C HIS A 36 -16.80 7.52 -5.86
N ALA A 37 -15.47 7.41 -5.76
CA ALA A 37 -14.74 8.01 -4.65
C ALA A 37 -14.86 9.54 -4.59
N PHE A 38 -14.96 10.22 -5.74
CA PHE A 38 -15.20 11.67 -5.82
C PHE A 38 -16.62 12.06 -5.42
N GLU A 39 -17.60 11.20 -5.68
CA GLU A 39 -19.01 11.42 -5.31
C GLU A 39 -19.31 11.09 -3.84
N ALA A 40 -18.37 10.45 -3.13
CA ALA A 40 -18.55 10.08 -1.73
C ALA A 40 -18.71 11.30 -0.80
N LEU A 41 -19.88 11.43 -0.17
CA LEU A 41 -20.20 12.52 0.75
C LEU A 41 -20.04 12.16 2.24
N SER A 42 -19.79 10.89 2.54
CA SER A 42 -19.62 10.44 3.93
C SER A 42 -18.22 10.76 4.45
N LEU A 43 -18.12 11.03 5.75
CA LEU A 43 -16.86 11.14 6.50
C LEU A 43 -16.67 9.98 7.50
N ASP A 44 -17.49 8.93 7.38
CA ASP A 44 -17.32 7.74 8.22
C ASP A 44 -16.02 6.98 7.92
N ALA A 45 -15.72 5.99 8.76
CA ALA A 45 -14.48 5.22 8.67
C ALA A 45 -14.38 4.37 7.38
N ALA A 46 -15.49 4.07 6.72
CA ALA A 46 -15.53 3.31 5.47
C ALA A 46 -15.44 4.22 4.23
N SER A 47 -15.55 5.54 4.40
CA SER A 47 -15.51 6.49 3.30
C SER A 47 -14.15 6.47 2.58
N PRO A 48 -14.15 6.36 1.24
CA PRO A 48 -12.91 6.41 0.46
C PRO A 48 -12.29 7.81 0.43
N VAL A 49 -13.06 8.86 0.71
CA VAL A 49 -12.67 10.26 0.46
C VAL A 49 -11.39 10.65 1.19
N GLY A 50 -11.19 10.16 2.42
CA GLY A 50 -10.00 10.44 3.23
C GLY A 50 -8.69 9.88 2.65
N TYR A 51 -8.77 8.97 1.68
CA TYR A 51 -7.63 8.26 1.11
C TYR A 51 -7.23 8.75 -0.28
N VAL A 52 -7.89 9.77 -0.81
CA VAL A 52 -7.61 10.35 -2.15
C VAL A 52 -6.59 11.49 -2.06
N PHE A 53 -6.57 12.26 -0.97
CA PHE A 53 -5.79 13.49 -0.88
C PHE A 53 -4.31 13.29 -0.60
N ALA A 54 -3.49 14.26 -1.02
CA ALA A 54 -2.07 14.29 -0.71
C ALA A 54 -1.81 14.38 0.80
N SER A 55 -0.67 13.83 1.24
CA SER A 55 -0.14 14.03 2.60
C SER A 55 1.33 14.41 2.55
N ALA A 56 1.92 14.84 3.68
CA ALA A 56 3.31 15.33 3.71
C ALA A 56 4.33 14.31 3.16
N LEU A 57 4.14 13.02 3.45
CA LEU A 57 5.01 11.94 2.96
C LEU A 57 4.57 11.38 1.59
N VAL A 58 3.36 11.72 1.16
CA VAL A 58 2.76 11.23 -0.08
C VAL A 58 2.18 12.41 -0.88
N PRO A 59 3.04 13.29 -1.41
CA PRO A 59 2.61 14.35 -2.32
C PRO A 59 2.17 13.77 -3.66
N VAL A 60 1.25 14.45 -4.35
CA VAL A 60 0.91 14.13 -5.74
C VAL A 60 1.99 14.71 -6.66
N LEU A 61 2.72 13.83 -7.33
CA LEU A 61 3.84 14.18 -8.21
C LEU A 61 3.54 13.71 -9.63
N ARG A 62 3.51 14.63 -10.61
CA ARG A 62 3.20 14.29 -12.02
C ARG A 62 4.04 13.12 -12.57
N PRO A 63 5.37 13.02 -12.34
CA PRO A 63 6.14 11.88 -12.82
C PRO A 63 5.68 10.54 -12.22
N VAL A 64 5.28 10.53 -10.95
CA VAL A 64 4.80 9.34 -10.25
C VAL A 64 3.42 8.94 -10.78
N THR A 65 2.54 9.92 -10.99
CA THR A 65 1.22 9.72 -11.60
C THR A 65 1.34 9.17 -13.03
N ALA A 66 2.24 9.74 -13.84
CA ALA A 66 2.49 9.26 -15.21
C ALA A 66 2.99 7.82 -15.20
N TYR A 67 3.93 7.49 -14.32
CA TYR A 67 4.40 6.11 -14.15
C TYR A 67 3.27 5.16 -13.75
N ALA A 68 2.41 5.56 -12.81
CA ALA A 68 1.25 4.77 -12.39
C ALA A 68 0.25 4.55 -13.54
N SER A 69 -0.08 5.61 -14.28
CA SER A 69 -1.08 5.61 -15.36
C SER A 69 -0.83 4.55 -16.43
N ALA A 70 0.44 4.21 -16.71
CA ALA A 70 0.78 3.16 -17.68
C ALA A 70 0.29 1.75 -17.27
N SER A 71 -0.15 1.56 -16.02
CA SER A 71 -0.76 0.30 -15.52
C SER A 71 -2.30 0.31 -15.61
N PHE A 72 -2.91 1.45 -15.95
CA PHE A 72 -4.36 1.67 -15.92
C PHE A 72 -4.86 2.03 -17.32
N ALA A 73 -5.03 1.01 -18.17
CA ALA A 73 -5.64 1.18 -19.48
C ALA A 73 -7.11 1.65 -19.35
N PRO A 74 -7.64 2.42 -20.31
CA PRO A 74 -9.04 2.85 -20.28
C PRO A 74 -10.01 1.68 -20.14
N GLY A 75 -10.93 1.74 -19.18
CA GLY A 75 -11.89 0.67 -18.91
C GLY A 75 -11.30 -0.57 -18.24
N GLY A 76 -10.01 -0.55 -17.87
CA GLY A 76 -9.34 -1.65 -17.21
C GLY A 76 -9.78 -1.83 -15.75
N GLY A 77 -9.81 -3.07 -15.26
CA GLY A 77 -10.19 -3.37 -13.89
C GLY A 77 -9.19 -2.83 -12.85
N ILE A 78 -9.70 -2.26 -11.76
CA ILE A 78 -8.90 -1.68 -10.66
C ILE A 78 -7.90 -2.68 -10.05
N LEU A 79 -8.29 -3.95 -9.88
CA LEU A 79 -7.40 -4.98 -9.30
C LEU A 79 -6.22 -5.28 -10.21
N ALA A 80 -6.48 -5.45 -11.51
CA ALA A 80 -5.45 -5.74 -12.50
C ALA A 80 -4.45 -4.58 -12.61
N GLY A 81 -4.94 -3.33 -12.65
CA GLY A 81 -4.07 -2.16 -12.71
C GLY A 81 -3.23 -1.95 -11.44
N ALA A 82 -3.80 -2.15 -10.26
CA ALA A 82 -3.06 -2.08 -9.00
C ALA A 82 -2.00 -3.20 -8.89
N ALA A 83 -2.35 -4.41 -9.32
CA ALA A 83 -1.42 -5.54 -9.33
C ALA A 83 -0.27 -5.34 -10.33
N ASP A 84 -0.55 -4.77 -11.51
CA ASP A 84 0.48 -4.42 -12.48
C ASP A 84 1.42 -3.33 -11.96
N LEU A 85 0.88 -2.25 -11.39
CA LEU A 85 1.67 -1.19 -10.77
C LEU A 85 2.60 -1.74 -9.67
N MET A 86 2.08 -2.59 -8.79
CA MET A 86 2.87 -3.26 -7.76
C MET A 86 4.00 -4.12 -8.38
N ARG A 87 3.72 -4.88 -9.45
CA ARG A 87 4.74 -5.69 -10.14
C ARG A 87 5.81 -4.81 -10.78
N ARG A 88 5.44 -3.70 -11.39
CA ARG A 88 6.39 -2.74 -11.99
C ARG A 88 7.26 -2.09 -10.92
N ILE A 89 6.68 -1.63 -9.80
CA ILE A 89 7.48 -1.11 -8.68
C ILE A 89 8.47 -2.16 -8.16
N ARG A 90 8.04 -3.42 -8.00
CA ARG A 90 8.94 -4.52 -7.62
C ARG A 90 10.08 -4.74 -8.62
N GLY A 91 9.82 -4.60 -9.93
CA GLY A 91 10.80 -4.83 -10.99
C GLY A 91 11.76 -3.67 -11.19
N ASP A 92 11.24 -2.44 -11.10
CA ASP A 92 11.95 -1.21 -11.46
C ASP A 92 12.69 -0.59 -10.27
N PHE A 93 12.38 -1.00 -9.04
CA PHE A 93 12.98 -0.46 -7.81
C PHE A 93 13.84 -1.48 -7.08
N LYS A 94 15.00 -1.03 -6.60
CA LYS A 94 15.92 -1.83 -5.80
C LYS A 94 15.67 -1.65 -4.31
N TYR A 95 15.48 -2.76 -3.60
CA TYR A 95 15.42 -2.75 -2.14
C TYR A 95 16.80 -2.48 -1.53
N ASP A 96 16.92 -1.41 -0.74
CA ASP A 96 18.17 -0.99 -0.10
C ASP A 96 17.89 -0.29 1.25
N PRO A 97 18.14 -0.97 2.39
CA PRO A 97 17.97 -0.40 3.72
C PRO A 97 18.82 0.83 4.05
N LYS A 98 19.85 1.13 3.24
CA LYS A 98 20.77 2.26 3.45
C LYS A 98 20.48 3.43 2.51
N ALA A 99 19.56 3.28 1.56
CA ALA A 99 19.31 4.28 0.54
C ALA A 99 18.54 5.50 1.04
N THR A 100 17.73 5.34 2.10
CA THR A 100 16.76 6.34 2.54
C THR A 100 16.75 6.48 4.06
N VAL A 101 16.27 7.64 4.51
CA VAL A 101 15.85 7.90 5.89
C VAL A 101 14.39 8.34 5.87
N ILE A 102 13.73 8.40 7.03
CA ILE A 102 12.29 8.73 7.09
C ILE A 102 11.94 10.09 6.46
N SER A 103 12.89 11.03 6.46
CA SER A 103 12.74 12.36 5.88
C SER A 103 13.13 12.46 4.41
N THR A 104 13.54 11.35 3.77
CA THR A 104 13.87 11.37 2.33
C THR A 104 12.63 11.74 1.51
N PRO A 105 12.69 12.80 0.69
CA PRO A 105 11.56 13.20 -0.15
C PRO A 105 11.15 12.09 -1.12
N LEU A 106 9.85 11.93 -1.33
CA LEU A 106 9.31 10.93 -2.26
C LEU A 106 9.82 11.09 -3.70
N ARG A 107 10.09 12.34 -4.10
CA ARG A 107 10.70 12.66 -5.39
C ARG A 107 12.04 11.95 -5.55
N ASP A 108 12.91 12.04 -4.56
CA ASP A 108 14.25 11.47 -4.60
C ASP A 108 14.20 9.95 -4.65
N VAL A 109 13.28 9.34 -3.89
CA VAL A 109 13.02 7.89 -3.95
C VAL A 109 12.63 7.47 -5.36
N PHE A 110 11.70 8.21 -5.98
CA PHE A 110 11.21 7.88 -7.31
C PHE A 110 12.28 8.08 -8.39
N GLU A 111 13.10 9.12 -8.28
CA GLU A 111 14.19 9.39 -9.23
C GLU A 111 15.32 8.35 -9.09
N LYS A 112 15.70 7.99 -7.87
CA LYS A 112 16.76 7.01 -7.59
C LYS A 112 16.32 5.56 -7.77
N ARG A 113 15.01 5.29 -7.72
CA ARG A 113 14.42 3.93 -7.75
C ARG A 113 14.94 3.00 -6.66
N HIS A 114 15.41 3.53 -5.54
CA HIS A 114 16.03 2.77 -4.45
C HIS A 114 15.34 3.13 -3.13
N GLY A 115 15.11 2.16 -2.24
CA GLY A 115 14.51 2.40 -0.94
C GLY A 115 14.06 1.13 -0.22
N VAL A 116 13.20 1.30 0.79
CA VAL A 116 12.62 0.21 1.58
C VAL A 116 11.11 0.08 1.36
N CYS A 117 10.46 -0.85 2.08
CA CYS A 117 9.02 -1.11 1.95
C CYS A 117 8.14 0.14 2.14
N GLN A 118 8.50 1.02 3.08
CA GLN A 118 7.82 2.29 3.29
C GLN A 118 7.85 3.17 2.03
N ASP A 119 9.02 3.28 1.41
CA ASP A 119 9.24 4.13 0.24
C ASP A 119 8.42 3.64 -0.96
N PHE A 120 8.40 2.32 -1.18
CA PHE A 120 7.64 1.70 -2.27
C PHE A 120 6.13 1.84 -2.05
N ALA A 121 5.67 1.70 -0.80
CA ALA A 121 4.28 1.97 -0.46
C ALA A 121 3.91 3.44 -0.75
N HIS A 122 4.74 4.41 -0.34
CA HIS A 122 4.50 5.82 -0.64
C HIS A 122 4.49 6.12 -2.14
N VAL A 123 5.40 5.54 -2.93
CA VAL A 123 5.43 5.71 -4.40
C VAL A 123 4.13 5.21 -5.02
N MET A 124 3.68 4.01 -4.63
CA MET A 124 2.46 3.43 -5.15
C MET A 124 1.23 4.25 -4.75
N ILE A 125 1.14 4.70 -3.49
CA ILE A 125 0.01 5.53 -3.02
C ILE A 125 0.00 6.89 -3.74
N ALA A 126 1.14 7.55 -3.92
CA ALA A 126 1.22 8.81 -4.65
C ALA A 126 0.79 8.65 -6.11
N GLY A 127 1.17 7.54 -6.74
CA GLY A 127 0.72 7.17 -8.08
C GLY A 127 -0.80 7.02 -8.16
N LEU A 128 -1.38 6.20 -7.27
CA LEU A 128 -2.83 5.94 -7.20
C LEU A 128 -3.63 7.21 -6.89
N ARG A 129 -3.24 7.98 -5.87
CA ARG A 129 -3.89 9.25 -5.52
C ARG A 129 -3.79 10.28 -6.64
N GLY A 130 -2.69 10.29 -7.39
CA GLY A 130 -2.56 11.12 -8.58
C GLY A 130 -3.54 10.76 -9.70
N LEU A 131 -4.07 9.52 -9.72
CA LEU A 131 -5.14 9.07 -10.61
C LEU A 131 -6.55 9.29 -10.00
N GLY A 132 -6.63 9.86 -8.79
CA GLY A 132 -7.87 10.01 -8.02
C GLY A 132 -8.34 8.72 -7.34
N LEU A 133 -7.49 7.69 -7.26
CA LEU A 133 -7.84 6.42 -6.63
C LEU A 133 -7.55 6.46 -5.12
N PRO A 134 -8.49 6.05 -4.26
CA PRO A 134 -8.27 6.04 -2.82
C PRO A 134 -7.25 4.98 -2.43
N ALA A 135 -6.16 5.40 -1.79
CA ALA A 135 -5.10 4.51 -1.37
C ALA A 135 -4.58 4.89 0.03
N ALA A 136 -4.32 3.87 0.85
CA ALA A 136 -3.90 4.01 2.24
C ALA A 136 -2.55 3.33 2.48
N TYR A 137 -1.76 3.95 3.34
CA TYR A 137 -0.57 3.35 3.91
C TYR A 137 -0.98 2.41 5.04
N VAL A 138 -0.51 1.18 5.00
CA VAL A 138 -0.75 0.19 6.05
C VAL A 138 0.60 -0.28 6.56
N SER A 139 0.77 -0.28 7.88
CA SER A 139 1.93 -0.86 8.54
C SER A 139 1.54 -1.95 9.51
N GLY A 140 2.38 -2.97 9.63
CA GLY A 140 2.16 -4.06 10.57
C GLY A 140 3.32 -5.03 10.56
N TYR A 141 3.06 -6.29 10.91
CA TYR A 141 4.05 -7.34 10.93
C TYR A 141 3.74 -8.38 9.87
N LEU A 142 4.74 -8.75 9.08
CA LEU A 142 4.64 -9.93 8.23
C LEU A 142 5.05 -11.13 9.06
N ARG A 143 4.21 -12.16 9.09
CA ARG A 143 4.58 -13.49 9.59
C ARG A 143 4.77 -14.39 8.38
N THR A 144 6.00 -14.78 8.09
CA THR A 144 6.25 -15.80 7.06
C THR A 144 6.55 -17.15 7.71
N ILE A 145 6.02 -18.21 7.10
CA ILE A 145 6.43 -19.58 7.39
C ILE A 145 7.24 -20.02 6.17
N PRO A 146 8.57 -20.00 6.22
CA PRO A 146 9.37 -20.44 5.08
C PRO A 146 9.13 -21.94 4.83
N PRO A 147 9.30 -22.42 3.59
CA PRO A 147 9.33 -23.85 3.29
C PRO A 147 10.39 -24.56 4.17
N PRO A 148 10.21 -25.85 4.48
CA PRO A 148 11.20 -26.62 5.25
C PRO A 148 12.61 -26.48 4.66
N GLY A 149 13.59 -26.14 5.49
CA GLY A 149 15.00 -26.01 5.10
C GLY A 149 15.42 -24.64 4.58
N GLN A 150 14.51 -23.67 4.42
CA GLN A 150 14.87 -22.31 4.02
C GLN A 150 15.00 -21.37 5.23
N PRO A 151 15.99 -20.47 5.24
CA PRO A 151 16.09 -19.45 6.29
C PRO A 151 14.85 -18.55 6.23
N ARG A 152 14.39 -18.09 7.41
CA ARG A 152 13.35 -17.05 7.46
C ARG A 152 13.82 -15.83 6.68
N LEU A 153 12.96 -15.32 5.80
CA LEU A 153 13.27 -14.13 5.02
C LEU A 153 13.47 -12.93 5.96
N GLN A 154 14.50 -12.13 5.73
CA GLN A 154 14.70 -10.88 6.48
C GLN A 154 13.51 -9.94 6.22
N GLY A 155 12.83 -9.51 7.29
CA GLY A 155 11.54 -8.81 7.22
C GLY A 155 10.33 -9.66 7.63
N ALA A 156 10.50 -10.98 7.79
CA ALA A 156 9.46 -11.93 8.22
C ALA A 156 9.13 -11.94 9.72
N ASP A 157 9.83 -11.12 10.50
CA ASP A 157 9.58 -10.87 11.93
C ASP A 157 9.79 -9.36 12.22
N ALA A 158 9.68 -8.50 11.20
CA ALA A 158 9.91 -7.05 11.30
C ALA A 158 8.63 -6.27 10.98
N THR A 159 8.65 -4.99 11.34
CA THR A 159 7.66 -4.03 10.86
C THR A 159 7.75 -3.94 9.33
N HIS A 160 6.60 -3.93 8.67
CA HIS A 160 6.46 -3.86 7.23
C HIS A 160 5.40 -2.85 6.85
N ALA A 161 5.47 -2.38 5.61
CA ALA A 161 4.54 -1.42 5.04
C ALA A 161 4.02 -1.91 3.69
N TRP A 162 2.72 -1.74 3.47
CA TRP A 162 2.05 -2.08 2.21
C TRP A 162 0.94 -1.09 1.90
N VAL A 163 0.31 -1.27 0.74
CA VAL A 163 -0.76 -0.41 0.24
C VAL A 163 -2.09 -1.11 0.37
N SER A 164 -3.10 -0.38 0.83
CA SER A 164 -4.52 -0.71 0.61
C SER A 164 -5.07 0.22 -0.46
N VAL A 165 -5.82 -0.31 -1.42
CA VAL A 165 -6.50 0.47 -2.47
C VAL A 165 -7.98 0.14 -2.41
N TRP A 166 -8.81 1.18 -2.41
CA TRP A 166 -10.26 1.00 -2.43
C TRP A 166 -10.70 0.58 -3.83
N CYS A 167 -11.45 -0.51 -3.93
CA CYS A 167 -11.80 -1.16 -5.20
C CYS A 167 -13.29 -1.04 -5.54
N GLY A 168 -13.99 -0.09 -4.91
CA GLY A 168 -15.43 0.10 -5.03
C GLY A 168 -16.19 -0.46 -3.82
N SER A 169 -17.44 -0.01 -3.65
CA SER A 169 -18.28 -0.34 -2.48
C SER A 169 -18.50 -1.83 -2.25
N GLU A 170 -18.51 -2.64 -3.31
CA GLU A 170 -18.71 -4.09 -3.20
C GLU A 170 -17.43 -4.84 -2.83
N LEU A 171 -16.28 -4.36 -3.28
CA LEU A 171 -15.00 -5.06 -3.11
C LEU A 171 -14.22 -4.60 -1.88
N GLY A 172 -14.47 -3.37 -1.41
CA GLY A 172 -13.66 -2.74 -0.36
C GLY A 172 -12.38 -2.21 -0.95
#